data_AF-A0A9D3YJG1-F1
#
_entry.id   AF-A0A9D3YJG1-F1
#
_cell.length_a   1.000
_cell.length_b   1.000
_cell.length_c   1.000
_cell.angle_alpha   90.00
_cell.angle_beta   90.00
_cell.angle_gamma   90.00
#
_symmetry.space_group_name_H-M   'P 1'
#
loop_
_entity.id
_entity.type
_entity.pdbx_description
1 polymer ?
#
loop_
_entity_poly.entity_id
_entity_poly.type
_entity_poly.pdbx_seq_one_letter_code
_entity_poly.pdbx_strand_id
1 'polypeptide(L)' 'MLSGSTYGTVATLTCNTGYTLVGPSSMTCLQDGRWSYNPACSIKSEYQVKWGIGVLVKIAMHIYDLVNSFLLRSK' A
#
# COMPACT_ATOMS: atom_id res chain seq x y z
N MET A 1 9.89 -10.49 3.16
CA MET A 1 10.88 -11.55 3.45
C MET A 1 11.59 -11.86 2.13
N LEU A 2 12.91 -11.84 2.08
CA LEU A 2 13.67 -12.29 0.91
C LEU A 2 14.01 -13.77 1.13
N SER A 3 13.65 -14.64 0.20
CA SER A 3 13.97 -16.08 0.27
C SER A 3 14.87 -16.47 -0.89
N GLY A 4 16.12 -16.81 -0.57
CA GLY A 4 17.09 -17.44 -1.47
C GLY A 4 18.34 -16.59 -1.76
N SER A 5 19.50 -17.22 -1.76
CA SER A 5 20.83 -16.57 -1.79
C SER A 5 21.83 -17.26 -2.74
N THR A 6 21.37 -18.11 -3.66
CA THR A 6 22.23 -18.79 -4.65
C THR A 6 22.16 -18.13 -6.02
N TYR A 7 23.25 -18.19 -6.81
CA TYR A 7 23.27 -17.69 -8.19
C TYR A 7 22.08 -18.22 -9.00
N GLY A 8 21.44 -17.33 -9.76
CA GLY A 8 20.24 -17.64 -10.54
C GLY A 8 18.95 -17.69 -9.73
N THR A 9 19.01 -17.57 -8.39
CA THR A 9 17.80 -17.44 -7.57
C THR A 9 17.04 -16.19 -7.96
N VAL A 10 15.72 -16.32 -8.11
CA VAL A 10 14.81 -15.19 -8.25
C VAL A 10 14.10 -14.96 -6.92
N ALA A 11 14.27 -13.78 -6.34
CA ALA A 11 13.53 -13.35 -5.17
C ALA A 11 12.44 -12.35 -5.58
N THR A 12 11.30 -12.40 -4.90
CA THR A 12 10.21 -11.43 -5.08
C THR A 12 10.06 -10.58 -3.82
N LEU A 13 10.09 -9.26 -3.96
CA LEU A 13 9.87 -8.32 -2.87
C LEU A 13 8.39 -7.93 -2.80
N THR A 14 7.81 -8.14 -1.62
CA THR A 14 6.47 -7.67 -1.26
C THR A 14 6.56 -6.65 -0.13
N CYS A 15 5.81 -5.56 -0.25
CA CYS A 15 5.74 -4.51 0.75
C CYS A 15 4.55 -4.71 1.68
N ASN A 16 4.72 -4.32 2.95
CA ASN A 16 3.64 -4.35 3.93
C ASN A 16 2.51 -3.37 3.56
N THR A 17 1.31 -3.60 4.10
CA THR A 17 0.22 -2.63 4.10
C THR A 17 0.75 -1.28 4.62
N GLY A 18 0.51 -0.19 3.90
CA GLY A 18 1.20 1.08 4.18
C GLY A 18 2.15 1.53 3.07
N TYR A 19 2.69 0.58 2.29
CA TYR A 19 3.84 0.83 1.42
C TYR A 19 3.59 0.34 -0.02
N THR A 20 4.20 1.03 -0.98
CA THR A 20 4.27 0.68 -2.40
C THR A 20 5.68 0.31 -2.77
N LEU A 21 5.81 -0.69 -3.65
CA LEU A 21 7.08 -1.10 -4.22
C LEU A 21 7.58 -0.03 -5.21
N VAL A 22 8.84 0.35 -5.08
CA VAL A 22 9.56 1.22 -5.99
C VAL A 22 10.60 0.38 -6.73
N GLY A 23 10.42 0.24 -8.04
CA GLY A 23 11.22 -0.65 -8.88
C GLY A 23 10.53 -2.01 -9.15
N PRO A 24 11.25 -2.96 -9.77
CA PRO A 24 10.71 -4.27 -10.14
C PRO A 24 10.45 -5.16 -8.91
N SER A 25 9.40 -5.96 -8.96
CA SER A 25 9.03 -6.89 -7.88
C SER A 25 9.96 -8.09 -7.78
N SER A 26 10.60 -8.47 -8.87
CA SER A 26 11.55 -9.57 -8.92
C SER A 26 12.99 -9.08 -9.09
N MET A 27 13.90 -9.80 -8.43
CA MET A 27 15.33 -9.60 -8.54
C MET A 27 16.03 -10.95 -8.66
N THR A 28 17.11 -11.01 -9.42
CA THR A 28 17.88 -12.24 -9.64
C THR A 28 19.26 -12.11 -9.00
N CYS A 29 19.70 -13.14 -8.29
CA CYS A 29 21.05 -13.21 -7.74
C CYS A 29 22.05 -13.48 -8.88
N LEU A 30 22.92 -12.51 -9.14
CA LEU A 30 23.94 -12.52 -10.19
C LEU A 30 25.19 -13.28 -9.73
N GLN A 31 26.08 -13.58 -10.68
CA GLN A 31 27.28 -14.40 -10.43
C GLN A 31 28.29 -13.72 -9.50
N ASP A 32 28.26 -12.39 -9.44
CA ASP A 32 29.04 -11.57 -8.51
C ASP A 32 28.44 -11.51 -7.09
N GLY A 33 27.37 -12.28 -6.84
CA GLY A 33 26.67 -12.32 -5.55
C GLY A 33 25.78 -11.10 -5.29
N ARG A 34 25.57 -10.22 -6.28
CA ARG A 34 24.68 -9.06 -6.18
C ARG A 34 23.32 -9.36 -6.77
N TRP A 35 22.31 -8.60 -6.35
CA TRP A 35 21.00 -8.67 -6.98
C TRP A 35 20.94 -7.80 -8.23
N SER A 36 20.25 -8.28 -9.27
CA SER A 36 20.05 -7.55 -10.53
C SER A 36 19.35 -6.21 -10.34
N TYR A 37 18.52 -6.10 -9.30
CA TYR A 37 17.79 -4.91 -8.91
C TYR A 37 17.78 -4.78 -7.39
N ASN A 38 17.67 -3.53 -6.92
CA ASN A 38 17.51 -3.21 -5.52
C ASN A 38 16.20 -2.45 -5.29
N PRO A 39 15.04 -3.12 -5.40
CA PRO A 39 13.75 -2.48 -5.18
C PRO A 39 13.56 -2.11 -3.71
N ALA A 40 12.81 -1.05 -3.47
CA ALA A 40 12.56 -0.52 -2.13
C ALA A 40 11.06 -0.39 -1.86
N CYS A 41 10.68 -0.35 -0.59
CA CYS A 41 9.31 -0.01 -0.19
C CYS A 41 9.26 1.45 0.25
N SER A 42 8.38 2.23 -0.38
CA SER A 42 8.09 3.62 0.01
C SER A 42 6.66 3.74 0.50
N ILE A 43 6.36 4.71 1.35
CA ILE A 43 5.00 4.92 1.87
C ILE A 43 4.06 5.16 0.67
N LYS A 44 2.89 4.49 0.62
CA LYS A 44 1.96 4.74 -0.49
C LYS A 44 1.56 6.21 -0.48
N SER A 45 1.51 6.84 -1.65
CA SER A 45 0.99 8.19 -1.82
C SER A 45 -0.43 8.34 -1.25
N GLU A 46 -1.21 7.25 -1.24
CA GLU A 46 -2.55 7.18 -0.62
C GLU A 46 -2.55 7.44 0.90
N TYR A 47 -1.47 7.10 1.63
CA TYR A 47 -1.34 7.42 3.06
C TYR A 47 -0.89 8.87 3.30
N GLN A 48 -0.23 9.50 2.32
CA GLN A 48 0.18 10.90 2.40
C GLN A 48 -0.99 11.88 2.18
N VAL A 49 -2.11 11.43 1.59
CA VAL A 49 -3.32 12.24 1.38
C VAL A 49 -4.41 12.03 2.43
N LYS A 50 -4.19 11.18 3.45
CA LYS A 50 -5.18 10.89 4.50
C LYS A 50 -4.84 11.58 5.82
N TRP A 51 -5.01 12.90 5.85
CA TRP A 51 -5.26 13.68 7.08
C TRP A 51 -5.99 15.02 6.84
N GLY A 52 -6.66 15.17 5.69
CA GLY A 52 -7.48 16.34 5.35
C GLY A 52 -8.81 15.96 4.71
N ILE A 53 -8.78 15.48 3.47
CA ILE A 53 -9.99 15.13 2.71
C ILE A 53 -10.74 13.92 3.27
N GLY A 54 -10.03 12.89 3.75
CA GLY A 54 -10.64 11.67 4.29
C GLY A 54 -11.41 11.90 5.60
N VAL A 55 -11.08 12.95 6.37
CA VAL A 55 -11.80 13.33 7.59
C VAL A 55 -13.13 13.98 7.23
N LEU A 56 -13.13 14.89 6.25
CA LEU A 56 -14.34 15.56 5.74
C LEU A 56 -15.30 14.56 5.09
N VAL A 57 -14.78 13.62 4.30
CA VAL A 57 -15.60 12.57 3.64
C VAL A 57 -16.21 11.62 4.67
N LYS A 58 -15.47 11.21 5.71
CA LYS A 58 -16.03 10.41 6.81
C LYS A 58 -17.10 11.17 7.59
N ILE A 59 -16.86 12.42 7.95
CA ILE A 59 -17.83 13.27 8.64
C ILE A 59 -19.09 13.42 7.79
N ALA A 60 -18.95 13.70 6.49
CA ALA A 60 -20.07 13.84 5.57
C ALA A 60 -20.88 12.55 5.39
N MET A 61 -20.22 11.38 5.29
CA MET A 61 -20.90 10.07 5.23
C MET A 61 -21.67 9.78 6.53
N HIS A 62 -21.05 10.00 7.69
CA HIS A 62 -21.74 9.84 8.98
C HIS A 62 -22.91 10.82 9.14
N ILE A 63 -22.78 12.07 8.71
CA ILE A 63 -23.89 13.04 8.70
C ILE A 63 -25.00 12.58 7.75
N TYR A 64 -24.66 12.11 6.54
CA TYR A 64 -25.62 11.60 5.57
C TYR A 64 -26.42 10.41 6.13
N ASP A 65 -25.75 9.47 6.80
CA ASP A 65 -26.41 8.33 7.46
C ASP A 65 -27.34 8.77 8.60
N LEU A 66 -26.93 9.77 9.39
CA LEU A 66 -27.77 10.33 10.46
C LEU A 66 -28.99 11.07 9.91
N VAL A 67 -28.83 11.84 8.84
CA VAL A 67 -29.94 12.52 8.16
C VAL A 67 -30.88 11.49 7.54
N ASN A 68 -30.35 10.48 6.86
CA ASN A 68 -31.17 9.46 6.21
C ASN A 68 -31.92 8.58 7.25
N SER A 69 -31.28 8.20 8.35
CA SER A 69 -31.95 7.47 9.44
C SER A 69 -33.02 8.30 10.14
N PHE A 70 -32.83 9.61 10.30
CA PHE A 70 -33.84 10.52 10.83
C PHE A 70 -35.02 10.71 9.85
N LEU A 71 -34.74 10.83 8.55
CA LEU A 71 -35.74 10.92 7.49
C LEU A 71 -36.54 9.61 7.34
N LEU A 72 -35.89 8.46 7.45
CA LEU A 72 -36.53 7.14 7.44
C LEU A 72 -37.40 6.90 8.68
N ARG A 73 -37.11 7.60 9.79
CA ARG A 73 -37.86 7.50 11.05
C ARG A 73 -38.99 8.53 11.17
N SER A 74 -39.06 9.51 10.26
CA SER A 74 -40.10 10.56 10.21
C SER A 74 -41.16 10.33 9.11
N LYS A 75 -41.18 9.14 8.52
CA LYS A 75 -42.13 8.67 7.52
C LYS A 75 -42.87 7.46 8.06
#